data_AF-A0A4S1ZL08-F1
#
_entry.id   AF-A0A4S1ZL08-F1
#
_cell.length_a   1.000
_cell.length_b   1.000
_cell.length_c   1.000
_cell.angle_alpha   90.00
_cell.angle_beta   90.00
_cell.angle_gamma   90.00
#
_symmetry.space_group_name_H-M   'P 1'
#
loop_
_entity.id
_entity.type
_entity.pdbx_description
1 polymer ?
#
loop_
_entity_poly.entity_id
_entity_poly.type
_entity_poly.pdbx_seq_one_letter_code
_entity_poly.pdbx_strand_id
1 'polypeptide(L)'
;MLTKEMLNKKRILKEVHDYFMVLVGTFMYAIGVELFMLPYQLTTGGVAGISALIYYATGLQVPISYALINITFLLFGARILGLNFCIKSLFGFGSITMWLTVLDPLLRDPVTHQLPQILGNELFMACVLSGILEGLGLAICFYNNGSTGGTDIIIAIVNKYMNVSLGQMMMICDIIIVSSSYFIFHDVQRIIFGFILLVVAAMTLDYFMRKLCQAVEFKVFSRNYSAIADRIAEEGFGVTVLSGEGWYTKSERNVVMCVCSRRYAETIMRAIQSVDPFCFVSVTNALGVYGEGFETMKTKVKNQKPILVFATNSKNKLAEVRSILGDRFEIRSLKEVGCNAELPETHDTLEENALEKARYVNKYYGFDCFADDTGLEVDALGGAPGVYSARYANIEDADYNDPLVGADHDSQANMRKLLYKLDGKENRKARFRTSIALIYKGKEYFFDGIINGSILTEKHGTEGFGYDPVFQPEGYDKSFAELGGGIKNRISHRALATEKLAGFLLK
;
A
#
# COMPACT_ATOMS: atom_id res chain seq x y z
N MET A 1 -29.62 6.64 -15.81
CA MET A 1 -29.78 6.79 -14.34
C MET A 1 -30.84 5.82 -13.84
N LEU A 2 -30.45 4.78 -13.10
CA LEU A 2 -31.41 3.88 -12.42
C LEU A 2 -32.05 4.63 -11.25
N THR A 3 -33.38 4.59 -11.10
CA THR A 3 -34.08 5.17 -9.95
C THR A 3 -33.63 4.52 -8.63
N LYS A 4 -33.55 5.29 -7.53
CA LYS A 4 -33.15 4.80 -6.19
C LYS A 4 -33.89 3.51 -5.76
N GLU A 5 -35.14 3.38 -6.17
CA GLU A 5 -36.00 2.23 -5.87
C GLU A 5 -35.54 0.93 -6.58
N MET A 6 -35.13 1.03 -7.86
CA MET A 6 -34.56 -0.09 -8.61
C MET A 6 -33.19 -0.53 -8.07
N LEU A 7 -32.37 0.44 -7.63
CA LEU A 7 -31.10 0.17 -6.95
C LEU A 7 -31.32 -0.58 -5.62
N ASN A 8 -32.35 -0.20 -4.86
CA ASN A 8 -32.68 -0.86 -3.61
C ASN A 8 -33.20 -2.29 -3.82
N LYS A 9 -34.06 -2.50 -4.82
CA LYS A 9 -34.56 -3.84 -5.18
C LYS A 9 -33.44 -4.79 -5.64
N LYS A 10 -32.51 -4.31 -6.48
CA LYS A 10 -31.32 -5.11 -6.89
C LYS A 10 -30.43 -5.45 -5.70
N ARG A 11 -30.25 -4.52 -4.76
CA ARG A 11 -29.47 -4.75 -3.54
C ARG A 11 -30.12 -5.78 -2.63
N ILE A 12 -31.43 -5.69 -2.40
CA ILE A 12 -32.18 -6.68 -1.59
C ILE A 12 -32.12 -8.06 -2.23
N LEU A 13 -32.34 -8.16 -3.54
CA LEU A 13 -32.27 -9.44 -4.25
C LEU A 13 -30.89 -10.09 -4.12
N LYS A 14 -29.83 -9.29 -4.20
CA LYS A 14 -28.46 -9.75 -3.98
C LYS A 14 -28.27 -10.26 -2.54
N GLU A 15 -28.73 -9.55 -1.53
CA GLU A 15 -28.62 -10.01 -0.14
C GLU A 15 -29.37 -11.33 0.08
N VAL A 16 -30.61 -11.45 -0.43
CA VAL A 16 -31.37 -12.71 -0.36
C VAL A 16 -30.63 -13.86 -1.04
N HIS A 17 -30.07 -13.61 -2.21
CA HIS A 17 -29.24 -14.59 -2.92
C HIS A 17 -28.01 -14.99 -2.10
N ASP A 18 -27.30 -14.03 -1.49
CA ASP A 18 -26.12 -14.31 -0.66
C ASP A 18 -26.48 -15.21 0.53
N TYR A 19 -27.58 -14.92 1.25
CA TYR A 19 -28.04 -15.77 2.37
C TYR A 19 -28.47 -17.17 1.92
N PHE A 20 -29.18 -17.26 0.78
CA PHE A 20 -29.55 -18.54 0.20
C PHE A 20 -28.32 -19.37 -0.18
N MET A 21 -27.30 -18.75 -0.78
CA MET A 21 -26.06 -19.43 -1.11
C MET A 21 -25.29 -19.86 0.14
N VAL A 22 -25.27 -19.05 1.21
CA VAL A 22 -24.70 -19.48 2.50
C VAL A 22 -25.43 -20.72 3.03
N LEU A 23 -26.77 -20.75 2.98
CA LEU A 23 -27.59 -21.91 3.37
C LEU A 23 -27.27 -23.18 2.56
N VAL A 24 -27.01 -23.04 1.26
CA VAL A 24 -26.58 -24.14 0.38
C VAL A 24 -25.16 -24.59 0.73
N GLY A 25 -24.23 -23.65 0.95
CA GLY A 25 -22.85 -23.97 1.32
C GLY A 25 -22.76 -24.72 2.65
N THR A 26 -23.50 -24.29 3.67
CA THR A 26 -23.56 -24.98 4.97
C THR A 26 -24.24 -26.34 4.89
N PHE A 27 -25.20 -26.53 3.98
CA PHE A 27 -25.80 -27.84 3.72
C PHE A 27 -24.78 -28.83 3.15
N MET A 28 -24.00 -28.41 2.15
CA MET A 28 -22.94 -29.24 1.59
C MET A 28 -21.89 -29.62 2.63
N TYR A 29 -21.49 -28.65 3.46
CA TYR A 29 -20.59 -28.88 4.58
C TYR A 29 -21.19 -29.91 5.55
N ALA A 30 -22.45 -29.73 5.98
CA ALA A 30 -23.11 -30.62 6.93
C ALA A 30 -23.24 -32.06 6.41
N ILE A 31 -23.53 -32.26 5.12
CA ILE A 31 -23.48 -33.58 4.49
C ILE A 31 -22.08 -34.20 4.56
N GLY A 32 -21.04 -33.40 4.26
CA GLY A 32 -19.65 -33.84 4.35
C GLY A 32 -19.27 -34.33 5.75
N VAL A 33 -19.80 -33.66 6.78
CA VAL A 33 -19.61 -34.04 8.18
C VAL A 33 -20.39 -35.29 8.55
N GLU A 34 -21.71 -35.29 8.35
CA GLU A 34 -22.60 -36.36 8.82
C GLU A 34 -22.40 -37.70 8.11
N LEU A 35 -22.15 -37.69 6.79
CA LEU A 35 -22.03 -38.94 6.01
C LEU A 35 -20.62 -39.50 5.95
N PHE A 36 -19.60 -38.64 5.98
CA PHE A 36 -18.24 -39.05 5.61
C PHE A 36 -17.19 -38.77 6.69
N MET A 37 -17.51 -37.97 7.70
CA MET A 37 -16.56 -37.62 8.76
C MET A 37 -16.90 -38.31 10.08
N LEU A 38 -18.12 -38.06 10.61
CA LEU A 38 -18.56 -38.60 11.90
C LEU A 38 -18.64 -40.13 11.93
N PRO A 39 -19.20 -40.83 10.92
CA PRO A 39 -19.29 -42.31 10.93
C PRO A 39 -17.91 -42.97 10.88
N TYR A 40 -16.93 -42.24 10.35
CA TYR A 40 -15.55 -42.66 10.15
C TYR A 40 -14.60 -42.16 11.25
N GLN A 41 -15.13 -41.46 12.26
CA GLN A 41 -14.39 -40.91 13.41
C GLN A 41 -13.20 -40.04 12.98
N LEU A 42 -13.36 -39.32 11.87
CA LEU A 42 -12.40 -38.32 11.41
C LEU A 42 -12.59 -37.03 12.20
N THR A 43 -11.49 -36.36 12.52
CA THR A 43 -11.49 -35.09 13.23
C THR A 43 -11.20 -33.94 12.28
N THR A 44 -11.95 -32.84 12.42
CA THR A 44 -11.64 -31.56 11.78
C THR A 44 -10.86 -30.65 12.72
N GLY A 45 -10.24 -29.65 12.11
CA GLY A 45 -9.76 -28.48 12.81
C GLY A 45 -10.88 -27.57 13.32
N GLY A 46 -10.50 -26.37 13.71
CA GLY A 46 -11.43 -25.32 14.13
C GLY A 46 -11.80 -25.23 15.61
N VAL A 47 -12.73 -24.32 15.91
CA VAL A 47 -13.08 -23.98 17.30
C VAL A 47 -13.70 -25.17 18.04
N ALA A 48 -14.40 -26.07 17.35
CA ALA A 48 -14.91 -27.29 17.96
C ALA A 48 -13.78 -28.17 18.52
N GLY A 49 -12.69 -28.34 17.76
CA GLY A 49 -11.50 -29.06 18.22
C GLY A 49 -10.82 -28.36 19.40
N ILE A 50 -10.67 -27.03 19.34
CA ILE A 50 -10.10 -26.23 20.44
C ILE A 50 -10.94 -26.38 21.72
N SER A 51 -12.27 -26.32 21.60
CA SER A 51 -13.19 -26.44 22.73
C SER A 51 -13.14 -27.83 23.39
N ALA A 52 -12.96 -28.89 22.59
CA ALA A 52 -12.75 -30.24 23.11
C ALA A 52 -11.43 -30.34 23.92
N LEU A 53 -10.33 -29.76 23.43
CA LEU A 53 -9.06 -29.73 24.16
C LEU A 53 -9.17 -28.99 25.50
N ILE A 54 -9.86 -27.85 25.52
CA ILE A 54 -10.09 -27.07 26.74
C ILE A 54 -10.87 -27.91 27.75
N TYR A 55 -11.89 -28.64 27.30
CA TYR A 55 -12.64 -29.56 28.17
C TYR A 55 -11.74 -30.63 28.78
N TYR A 56 -10.90 -31.30 27.97
CA TYR A 56 -9.99 -32.31 28.50
C TYR A 56 -8.93 -31.75 29.46
N ALA A 57 -8.49 -30.50 29.25
CA ALA A 57 -7.48 -29.87 30.10
C ALA A 57 -8.03 -29.27 31.40
N THR A 58 -9.27 -28.77 31.40
CA THR A 58 -9.81 -27.93 32.50
C THR A 58 -11.14 -28.44 33.07
N GLY A 59 -11.81 -29.37 32.41
CA GLY A 59 -13.17 -29.80 32.71
C GLY A 59 -14.27 -28.81 32.31
N LEU A 60 -13.90 -27.67 31.69
CA LEU A 60 -14.87 -26.68 31.24
C LEU A 60 -15.73 -27.23 30.10
N GLN A 61 -17.06 -27.17 30.25
CA GLN A 61 -17.99 -27.71 29.26
C GLN A 61 -17.76 -27.11 27.86
N VAL A 62 -17.69 -27.99 26.85
CA VAL A 62 -17.42 -27.65 25.44
C VAL A 62 -18.33 -26.52 24.91
N PRO A 63 -19.65 -26.49 25.17
CA PRO A 63 -20.50 -25.41 24.66
C PRO A 63 -20.11 -24.02 25.17
N ILE A 64 -19.60 -23.92 26.41
CA ILE A 64 -19.21 -22.65 27.03
C ILE A 64 -17.94 -22.11 26.35
N SER A 65 -16.90 -22.96 26.24
CA SER A 65 -15.64 -22.55 25.59
C SER A 65 -15.85 -22.23 24.11
N TYR A 66 -16.71 -23.00 23.43
CA TYR A 66 -17.06 -22.77 22.02
C TYR A 66 -17.75 -21.40 21.81
N ALA A 67 -18.75 -21.09 22.62
CA ALA A 67 -19.47 -19.81 22.53
C ALA A 67 -18.55 -18.61 22.83
N LEU A 68 -17.70 -18.70 23.86
CA LEU A 68 -16.76 -17.63 24.23
C LEU A 68 -15.77 -17.32 23.10
N ILE A 69 -15.19 -18.34 22.48
CA ILE A 69 -14.23 -18.18 21.38
C ILE A 69 -14.92 -17.55 20.16
N ASN A 70 -16.10 -18.06 19.77
CA ASN A 70 -16.83 -17.53 18.62
C ASN A 70 -17.28 -16.08 18.82
N ILE A 71 -17.78 -15.71 20.01
CA ILE A 71 -18.13 -14.31 20.32
C ILE A 71 -16.88 -13.43 20.20
N THR A 72 -15.75 -13.88 20.74
CA THR A 72 -14.47 -13.15 20.65
C THR A 72 -14.07 -12.91 19.20
N PHE A 73 -14.11 -13.95 18.35
CA PHE A 73 -13.75 -13.83 16.94
C PHE A 73 -14.73 -12.93 16.17
N LEU A 74 -16.03 -13.00 16.45
CA LEU A 74 -17.02 -12.11 15.83
C LEU A 74 -16.80 -10.64 16.22
N LEU A 75 -16.44 -10.36 17.47
CA LEU A 75 -16.14 -8.99 17.92
C LEU A 75 -14.91 -8.41 17.21
N PHE A 76 -13.81 -9.18 17.11
CA PHE A 76 -12.62 -8.77 16.34
C PHE A 76 -12.93 -8.67 14.83
N GLY A 77 -13.69 -9.63 14.31
CA GLY A 77 -14.14 -9.68 12.93
C GLY A 77 -14.99 -8.47 12.55
N ALA A 78 -15.86 -7.98 13.42
CA ALA A 78 -16.74 -6.86 13.12
C ALA A 78 -15.97 -5.57 12.82
N ARG A 79 -14.88 -5.33 13.55
CA ARG A 79 -14.00 -4.16 13.35
C ARG A 79 -13.18 -4.27 12.07
N ILE A 80 -12.79 -5.48 11.68
CA ILE A 80 -11.86 -5.74 10.57
C ILE A 80 -12.59 -6.05 9.27
N LEU A 81 -13.46 -7.05 9.27
CA LEU A 81 -14.18 -7.57 8.11
C LEU A 81 -15.51 -6.84 7.86
N GLY A 82 -16.05 -6.17 8.88
CA GLY A 82 -17.28 -5.39 8.81
C GLY A 82 -18.51 -6.18 9.28
N LEU A 83 -19.56 -5.44 9.67
CA LEU A 83 -20.74 -6.01 10.32
C LEU A 83 -21.52 -6.98 9.41
N ASN A 84 -21.60 -6.69 8.11
CA ASN A 84 -22.29 -7.56 7.15
C ASN A 84 -21.68 -8.96 7.10
N PHE A 85 -20.35 -9.06 7.17
CA PHE A 85 -19.67 -10.35 7.21
C PHE A 85 -20.04 -11.10 8.48
N CYS A 86 -19.96 -10.44 9.64
CA CYS A 86 -20.28 -11.07 10.93
C CYS A 86 -21.74 -11.56 11.03
N ILE A 87 -22.71 -10.81 10.50
CA ILE A 87 -24.12 -11.23 10.50
C ILE A 87 -24.30 -12.46 9.60
N LYS A 88 -23.70 -12.47 8.40
CA LYS A 88 -23.74 -13.63 7.49
C LYS A 88 -23.01 -14.84 8.07
N SER A 89 -21.90 -14.66 8.76
CA SER A 89 -21.19 -15.72 9.47
C SER A 89 -21.99 -16.27 10.65
N LEU A 90 -22.72 -15.42 11.39
CA LEU A 90 -23.61 -15.86 12.46
C LEU A 90 -24.79 -16.66 11.89
N PHE A 91 -25.35 -16.22 10.76
CA PHE A 91 -26.36 -16.98 10.02
C PHE A 91 -25.79 -18.31 9.51
N GLY A 92 -24.59 -18.32 8.95
CA GLY A 92 -23.89 -19.53 8.49
C GLY A 92 -23.69 -20.53 9.63
N PHE A 93 -23.23 -20.06 10.79
CA PHE A 93 -23.12 -20.85 12.01
C PHE A 93 -24.47 -21.43 12.46
N GLY A 94 -25.53 -20.61 12.53
CA GLY A 94 -26.86 -21.11 12.87
C GLY A 94 -27.40 -22.11 11.85
N SER A 95 -27.10 -21.89 10.58
CA SER A 95 -27.53 -22.74 9.47
C SER A 95 -26.83 -24.10 9.48
N ILE A 96 -25.52 -24.17 9.74
CA ILE A 96 -24.82 -25.45 9.88
C ILE A 96 -25.34 -26.22 11.11
N THR A 97 -25.55 -25.56 12.25
CA THR A 97 -26.15 -26.20 13.43
C THR A 97 -27.55 -26.75 13.13
N MET A 98 -28.38 -25.99 12.41
CA MET A 98 -29.70 -26.43 11.96
C MET A 98 -29.58 -27.68 11.08
N TRP A 99 -28.68 -27.68 10.08
CA TRP A 99 -28.52 -28.83 9.19
C TRP A 99 -28.04 -30.08 9.91
N LEU A 100 -27.04 -29.98 10.78
CA LEU A 100 -26.59 -31.12 11.58
C LEU A 100 -27.72 -31.66 12.46
N THR A 101 -28.50 -30.79 13.10
CA THR A 101 -29.66 -31.19 13.92
C THR A 101 -30.76 -31.89 13.12
N VAL A 102 -30.96 -31.49 11.85
CA VAL A 102 -31.98 -32.10 10.97
C VAL A 102 -31.47 -33.40 10.34
N LEU A 103 -30.20 -33.45 9.94
CA LEU A 103 -29.61 -34.58 9.22
C LEU A 103 -29.29 -35.74 10.15
N ASP A 104 -28.81 -35.50 11.37
CA ASP A 104 -28.47 -36.54 12.34
C ASP A 104 -29.60 -37.58 12.55
N PRO A 105 -30.85 -37.20 12.91
CA PRO A 105 -31.93 -38.17 13.07
C PRO A 105 -32.44 -38.75 11.74
N LEU A 106 -32.28 -38.04 10.62
CA LEU A 106 -32.71 -38.49 9.30
C LEU A 106 -31.79 -39.59 8.74
N LEU A 107 -30.50 -39.51 9.06
CA LEU A 107 -29.46 -40.38 8.53
C LEU A 107 -29.13 -41.55 9.46
N ARG A 108 -29.33 -41.39 10.78
CA ARG A 108 -29.11 -42.48 11.74
C ARG A 108 -30.02 -43.68 11.44
N ASP A 109 -29.42 -44.86 11.53
CA ASP A 109 -30.17 -46.10 11.41
C ASP A 109 -31.21 -46.23 12.55
N PRO A 110 -32.49 -46.52 12.25
CA PRO A 110 -33.56 -46.55 13.25
C PRO A 110 -33.39 -47.61 14.35
N VAL A 111 -32.55 -48.62 14.14
CA VAL A 111 -32.38 -49.76 15.05
C VAL A 111 -31.10 -49.61 15.88
N THR A 112 -29.98 -49.31 15.22
CA THR A 112 -28.67 -49.21 15.86
C THR A 112 -28.39 -47.82 16.43
N HIS A 113 -29.17 -46.80 16.04
CA HIS A 113 -28.94 -45.39 16.34
C HIS A 113 -27.54 -44.89 15.95
N GLN A 114 -26.84 -45.60 15.07
CA GLN A 114 -25.53 -45.22 14.55
C GLN A 114 -25.68 -44.58 13.17
N LEU A 115 -24.79 -43.66 12.85
CA LEU A 115 -24.72 -43.12 11.49
C LEU A 115 -24.15 -44.20 10.55
N PRO A 116 -24.74 -44.40 9.36
CA PRO A 116 -24.34 -45.46 8.46
C PRO A 116 -22.98 -45.16 7.82
N GLN A 117 -22.09 -46.15 7.81
CA GLN A 117 -20.87 -46.13 7.02
C GLN A 117 -21.19 -46.52 5.57
N ILE A 118 -21.71 -45.57 4.80
CA ILE A 118 -22.20 -45.79 3.43
C ILE A 118 -21.11 -46.26 2.43
N LEU A 119 -19.84 -46.08 2.76
CA LEU A 119 -18.69 -46.57 1.97
C LEU A 119 -18.03 -47.81 2.59
N GLY A 120 -18.65 -48.45 3.59
CA GLY A 120 -18.03 -49.54 4.35
C GLY A 120 -16.73 -49.07 5.00
N ASN A 121 -15.66 -49.87 4.86
CA ASN A 121 -14.34 -49.61 5.47
C ASN A 121 -13.42 -48.68 4.66
N GLU A 122 -13.93 -48.03 3.61
CA GLU A 122 -13.14 -47.17 2.71
C GLU A 122 -12.86 -45.78 3.31
N LEU A 123 -12.08 -45.75 4.40
CA LEU A 123 -11.76 -44.54 5.17
C LEU A 123 -11.12 -43.41 4.33
N PHE A 124 -10.26 -43.77 3.37
CA PHE A 124 -9.64 -42.80 2.48
C PHE A 124 -10.66 -42.10 1.57
N MET A 125 -11.62 -42.86 1.03
CA MET A 125 -12.66 -42.30 0.16
C MET A 125 -13.59 -41.38 0.94
N ALA A 126 -13.99 -41.79 2.15
CA ALA A 126 -14.77 -40.95 3.06
C ALA A 126 -14.03 -39.64 3.38
N CYS A 127 -12.74 -39.72 3.71
CA CYS A 127 -11.88 -38.55 3.95
C CYS A 127 -11.85 -37.58 2.76
N VAL A 128 -11.64 -38.08 1.54
CA VAL A 128 -11.59 -37.25 0.32
C VAL A 128 -12.94 -36.61 0.03
N LEU A 129 -14.05 -37.36 0.08
CA LEU A 129 -15.38 -36.83 -0.18
C LEU A 129 -15.81 -35.79 0.86
N SER A 130 -15.49 -36.04 2.12
CA SER A 130 -15.73 -35.09 3.21
C SER A 130 -14.98 -33.79 2.95
N GLY A 131 -13.67 -33.86 2.66
CA GLY A 131 -12.84 -32.69 2.39
C GLY A 131 -13.32 -31.90 1.17
N ILE A 132 -13.76 -32.56 0.10
CA ILE A 132 -14.31 -31.88 -1.08
C ILE A 132 -15.61 -31.12 -0.72
N LEU A 133 -16.54 -31.77 -0.01
CA LEU A 133 -17.81 -31.16 0.38
C LEU A 133 -17.62 -30.01 1.38
N GLU A 134 -16.71 -30.19 2.34
CA GLU A 134 -16.32 -29.18 3.32
C GLU A 134 -15.71 -27.96 2.63
N GLY A 135 -14.68 -28.17 1.79
CA GLY A 135 -14.00 -27.11 1.07
C GLY A 135 -14.90 -26.36 0.09
N LEU A 136 -15.81 -27.07 -0.60
CA LEU A 136 -16.81 -26.45 -1.48
C LEU A 136 -17.85 -25.65 -0.68
N GLY A 137 -18.36 -26.20 0.41
CA GLY A 137 -19.29 -25.50 1.31
C GLY A 137 -18.70 -24.21 1.87
N LEU A 138 -17.45 -24.26 2.33
CA LEU A 138 -16.70 -23.09 2.79
C LEU A 138 -16.46 -22.07 1.67
N ALA A 139 -16.10 -22.52 0.46
CA ALA A 139 -15.88 -21.63 -0.68
C ALA A 139 -17.15 -20.84 -1.03
N ILE A 140 -18.31 -21.50 -1.02
CA ILE A 140 -19.61 -20.84 -1.26
C ILE A 140 -19.89 -19.82 -0.17
N CYS A 141 -19.63 -20.15 1.11
CA CYS A 141 -19.85 -19.21 2.22
C CYS A 141 -18.95 -17.97 2.09
N PHE A 142 -17.63 -18.16 1.91
CA PHE A 142 -16.68 -17.06 1.78
C PHE A 142 -16.96 -16.18 0.55
N TYR A 143 -17.33 -16.78 -0.58
CA TYR A 143 -17.70 -16.03 -1.78
C TYR A 143 -18.89 -15.08 -1.55
N ASN A 144 -19.81 -15.45 -0.67
CA ASN A 144 -20.99 -14.66 -0.31
C ASN A 144 -20.77 -13.78 0.94
N ASN A 145 -19.51 -13.53 1.33
CA ASN A 145 -19.11 -12.77 2.51
C ASN A 145 -19.66 -13.34 3.83
N GLY A 146 -19.74 -14.67 3.95
CA GLY A 146 -20.03 -15.35 5.19
C GLY A 146 -18.97 -16.40 5.52
N SER A 147 -19.18 -17.12 6.61
CA SER A 147 -18.41 -18.30 6.99
C SER A 147 -19.26 -19.24 7.85
N THR A 148 -18.72 -20.41 8.22
CA THR A 148 -19.41 -21.33 9.15
C THR A 148 -19.22 -20.95 10.62
N GLY A 149 -18.49 -19.87 10.89
CA GLY A 149 -18.06 -19.45 12.22
C GLY A 149 -16.68 -20.02 12.58
N GLY A 150 -16.29 -19.94 13.85
CA GLY A 150 -15.05 -20.59 14.29
C GLY A 150 -13.77 -19.97 13.72
N THR A 151 -12.80 -20.85 13.42
CA THR A 151 -11.48 -20.47 12.90
C THR A 151 -11.55 -19.85 11.52
N ASP A 152 -12.64 -20.05 10.76
CA ASP A 152 -12.91 -19.39 9.48
C ASP A 152 -12.83 -17.86 9.60
N ILE A 153 -13.25 -17.31 10.74
CA ILE A 153 -13.20 -15.87 10.99
C ILE A 153 -11.74 -15.41 11.10
N ILE A 154 -10.90 -16.18 11.81
CA ILE A 154 -9.45 -15.91 11.86
C ILE A 154 -8.84 -16.03 10.47
N ILE A 155 -9.17 -17.10 9.73
CA ILE A 155 -8.69 -17.36 8.38
C ILE A 155 -8.99 -16.15 7.48
N ALA A 156 -10.22 -15.63 7.52
CA ALA A 156 -10.62 -14.44 6.78
C ALA A 156 -9.91 -13.15 7.24
N ILE A 157 -9.76 -12.95 8.56
CA ILE A 157 -9.03 -11.80 9.12
C ILE A 157 -7.58 -11.78 8.62
N VAL A 158 -6.89 -12.92 8.69
CA VAL A 158 -5.48 -13.00 8.29
C VAL A 158 -5.33 -12.87 6.78
N ASN A 159 -6.18 -13.54 5.99
CA ASN A 159 -6.20 -13.43 4.53
C ASN A 159 -6.44 -11.99 4.03
N LYS A 160 -7.16 -11.17 4.81
CA LYS A 160 -7.37 -9.75 4.48
C LYS A 160 -6.05 -8.95 4.43
N TYR A 161 -5.08 -9.28 5.28
CA TYR A 161 -3.83 -8.52 5.43
C TYR A 161 -2.59 -9.23 4.87
N MET A 162 -2.68 -10.52 4.58
CA MET A 162 -1.56 -11.36 4.15
C MET A 162 -1.78 -11.91 2.74
N ASN A 163 -0.70 -12.05 1.98
CA ASN A 163 -0.68 -12.68 0.65
C ASN A 163 -0.66 -14.21 0.74
N VAL A 164 -1.64 -14.78 1.43
CA VAL A 164 -1.81 -16.22 1.64
C VAL A 164 -3.25 -16.58 1.32
N SER A 165 -3.49 -17.74 0.70
CA SER A 165 -4.85 -18.17 0.36
C SER A 165 -5.65 -18.57 1.61
N LEU A 166 -6.99 -18.66 1.47
CA LEU A 166 -7.85 -19.11 2.57
C LEU A 166 -7.52 -20.56 2.96
N GLY A 167 -7.31 -21.45 1.98
CA GLY A 167 -6.92 -22.83 2.21
C GLY A 167 -5.55 -22.97 2.90
N GLN A 168 -4.55 -22.18 2.51
CA GLN A 168 -3.25 -22.16 3.20
C GLN A 168 -3.39 -21.77 4.67
N MET A 169 -4.21 -20.76 4.97
CA MET A 169 -4.47 -20.34 6.35
C MET A 169 -5.25 -21.38 7.14
N MET A 170 -6.24 -22.03 6.52
CA MET A 170 -6.95 -23.17 7.11
C MET A 170 -5.96 -24.25 7.54
N MET A 171 -5.05 -24.65 6.64
CA MET A 171 -4.01 -25.63 6.97
C MET A 171 -3.15 -25.19 8.16
N ILE A 172 -2.64 -23.96 8.16
CA ILE A 172 -1.77 -23.46 9.24
C ILE A 172 -2.50 -23.43 10.59
N CYS A 173 -3.75 -22.94 10.62
CA CYS A 173 -4.54 -22.86 11.84
C CYS A 173 -4.89 -24.24 12.39
N ASP A 174 -5.18 -25.19 11.51
CA ASP A 174 -5.75 -26.47 11.90
C ASP A 174 -4.72 -27.61 12.03
N ILE A 175 -3.48 -27.42 11.57
CA ILE A 175 -2.39 -28.39 11.82
C ILE A 175 -2.22 -28.67 13.32
N ILE A 176 -2.27 -27.63 14.17
CA ILE A 176 -2.11 -27.76 15.61
C ILE A 176 -3.28 -28.57 16.20
N ILE A 177 -4.49 -28.31 15.72
CA ILE A 177 -5.72 -28.92 16.21
C ILE A 177 -5.78 -30.39 15.79
N VAL A 178 -5.50 -30.71 14.52
CA VAL A 178 -5.44 -32.10 14.04
C VAL A 178 -4.35 -32.87 14.78
N SER A 179 -3.16 -32.28 14.98
CA SER A 179 -2.07 -32.90 15.74
C SER A 179 -2.48 -33.22 17.19
N SER A 180 -3.23 -32.32 17.82
CA SER A 180 -3.67 -32.48 19.21
C SER A 180 -4.66 -33.64 19.42
N SER A 181 -5.32 -34.10 18.35
CA SER A 181 -6.25 -35.23 18.41
C SER A 181 -5.56 -36.56 18.77
N TYR A 182 -4.23 -36.66 18.65
CA TYR A 182 -3.45 -37.80 19.16
C TYR A 182 -3.66 -38.06 20.64
N PHE A 183 -3.73 -37.00 21.43
CA PHE A 183 -3.90 -37.09 22.88
C PHE A 183 -5.30 -37.58 23.28
N ILE A 184 -6.26 -37.58 22.34
CA ILE A 184 -7.64 -37.99 22.57
C ILE A 184 -7.87 -39.44 22.09
N PHE A 185 -7.45 -39.75 20.87
CA PHE A 185 -7.77 -41.04 20.23
C PHE A 185 -6.62 -42.06 20.29
N HIS A 186 -5.40 -41.63 20.58
CA HIS A 186 -4.19 -42.45 20.58
C HIS A 186 -4.00 -43.30 19.31
N ASP A 187 -4.55 -42.85 18.18
CA ASP A 187 -4.56 -43.54 16.90
C ASP A 187 -3.88 -42.68 15.83
N VAL A 188 -2.67 -43.07 15.43
CA VAL A 188 -1.87 -42.37 14.43
C VAL A 188 -2.52 -42.40 13.06
N GLN A 189 -3.27 -43.45 12.73
CA GLN A 189 -3.93 -43.59 11.44
C GLN A 189 -4.95 -42.47 11.24
N ARG A 190 -5.79 -42.21 12.25
CA ARG A 190 -6.81 -41.15 12.20
C ARG A 190 -6.23 -39.76 12.04
N ILE A 191 -5.07 -39.49 12.62
CA ILE A 191 -4.38 -38.20 12.49
C ILE A 191 -3.90 -38.00 11.05
N ILE A 192 -3.30 -39.03 10.44
CA ILE A 192 -2.88 -38.97 9.05
C ILE A 192 -4.07 -38.68 8.15
N PHE A 193 -5.21 -39.35 8.37
CA PHE A 193 -6.44 -39.05 7.64
C PHE A 193 -7.00 -37.66 7.94
N GLY A 194 -6.87 -37.15 9.16
CA GLY A 194 -7.21 -35.77 9.51
C GLY A 194 -6.35 -34.75 8.74
N PHE A 195 -5.05 -35.02 8.53
CA PHE A 195 -4.20 -34.16 7.70
C PHE A 195 -4.58 -34.24 6.22
N ILE A 196 -4.91 -35.43 5.70
CA ILE A 196 -5.37 -35.59 4.32
C ILE A 196 -6.68 -34.81 4.12
N LEU A 197 -7.64 -34.96 5.04
CA LEU A 197 -8.90 -34.24 5.06
C LEU A 197 -8.65 -32.73 4.99
N LEU A 198 -7.79 -32.21 5.87
CA LEU A 198 -7.43 -30.80 5.94
C LEU A 198 -6.82 -30.29 4.62
N VAL A 199 -5.91 -31.05 4.01
CA VAL A 199 -5.28 -30.68 2.72
C VAL A 199 -6.31 -30.68 1.60
N VAL A 200 -7.16 -31.72 1.52
CA VAL A 200 -8.19 -31.82 0.48
C VAL A 200 -9.22 -30.70 0.62
N ALA A 201 -9.67 -30.39 1.84
CA ALA A 201 -10.58 -29.28 2.11
C ALA A 201 -9.96 -27.93 1.71
N ALA A 202 -8.72 -27.67 2.12
CA ALA A 202 -8.00 -26.45 1.78
C ALA A 202 -7.79 -26.27 0.27
N MET A 203 -7.36 -27.33 -0.43
CA MET A 203 -7.16 -27.30 -1.88
C MET A 203 -8.48 -27.08 -2.62
N THR A 204 -9.57 -27.73 -2.16
CA THR A 204 -10.89 -27.59 -2.75
C THR A 204 -11.43 -26.18 -2.56
N LEU A 205 -11.32 -25.64 -1.33
CA LEU A 205 -11.66 -24.26 -1.01
C LEU A 205 -10.97 -23.28 -1.96
N ASP A 206 -9.65 -23.39 -2.07
CA ASP A 206 -8.85 -22.51 -2.93
C ASP A 206 -9.17 -22.66 -4.43
N TYR A 207 -9.42 -23.89 -4.89
CA TYR A 207 -9.80 -24.17 -6.26
C TYR A 207 -11.11 -23.45 -6.63
N PHE A 208 -12.14 -23.59 -5.80
CA PHE A 208 -13.43 -22.95 -6.05
C PHE A 208 -13.37 -21.43 -5.87
N MET A 209 -12.68 -20.93 -4.84
CA MET A 209 -12.49 -19.48 -4.65
C MET A 209 -11.83 -18.84 -5.86
N ARG A 210 -10.76 -19.44 -6.42
CA ARG A 210 -10.12 -18.93 -7.64
C ARG A 210 -11.05 -18.94 -8.86
N LYS A 211 -11.87 -19.99 -9.02
CA LYS A 211 -12.85 -20.08 -10.12
C LYS A 211 -13.96 -19.04 -9.99
N LEU A 212 -14.46 -18.81 -8.78
CA LEU A 212 -15.55 -17.86 -8.51
C LEU A 212 -15.09 -16.39 -8.58
N CYS A 213 -13.82 -16.12 -8.23
CA CYS A 213 -13.23 -14.77 -8.24
C CYS A 213 -12.45 -14.43 -9.52
N GLN A 214 -12.44 -15.30 -10.53
CA GLN A 214 -11.67 -15.07 -11.76
C GLN A 214 -12.11 -13.80 -12.48
N ALA A 215 -11.13 -13.01 -12.94
CA ALA A 215 -11.36 -11.87 -13.82
C ALA A 215 -10.97 -12.23 -15.27
N VAL A 216 -11.66 -11.60 -16.21
CA VAL A 216 -11.41 -11.73 -17.65
C VAL A 216 -11.14 -10.36 -18.25
N GLU A 217 -10.21 -10.32 -19.18
CA GLU A 217 -9.92 -9.17 -20.02
C GLU A 217 -10.55 -9.41 -21.39
N PHE A 218 -11.35 -8.45 -21.84
CA PHE A 218 -11.84 -8.33 -23.20
C PHE A 218 -11.00 -7.31 -23.96
N LYS A 219 -10.53 -7.69 -25.14
CA LYS A 219 -9.97 -6.79 -26.15
C LYS A 219 -10.82 -6.89 -27.41
N VAL A 220 -11.57 -5.83 -27.71
CA VAL A 220 -12.51 -5.77 -28.83
C VAL A 220 -11.92 -4.92 -29.94
N PHE A 221 -11.82 -5.52 -31.12
CA PHE A 221 -11.26 -4.92 -32.32
C PHE A 221 -12.43 -4.67 -33.29
N SER A 222 -12.86 -3.41 -33.39
CA SER A 222 -13.98 -3.00 -34.25
C SER A 222 -13.76 -1.58 -34.78
N ARG A 223 -14.40 -1.26 -35.91
CA ARG A 223 -14.51 0.12 -36.42
C ARG A 223 -15.48 0.96 -35.59
N ASN A 224 -16.48 0.34 -34.98
CA ASN A 224 -17.49 0.99 -34.12
C ASN A 224 -17.07 0.98 -32.64
N TYR A 225 -15.77 1.10 -32.37
CA TYR A 225 -15.21 0.95 -31.03
C TYR A 225 -15.81 1.94 -30.01
N SER A 226 -16.16 3.17 -30.42
CA SER A 226 -16.78 4.18 -29.55
C SER A 226 -18.13 3.73 -29.03
N ALA A 227 -19.03 3.30 -29.92
CA ALA A 227 -20.35 2.81 -29.56
C ALA A 227 -20.28 1.55 -28.68
N ILE A 228 -19.30 0.67 -28.92
CA ILE A 228 -19.05 -0.50 -28.07
C ILE A 228 -18.59 -0.06 -26.67
N ALA A 229 -17.65 0.89 -26.59
CA ALA A 229 -17.16 1.40 -25.32
C ALA A 229 -18.27 2.06 -24.51
N ASP A 230 -19.10 2.90 -25.14
CA ASP A 230 -20.25 3.55 -24.51
C ASP A 230 -21.26 2.51 -24.01
N ARG A 231 -21.59 1.50 -24.83
CA ARG A 231 -22.51 0.44 -24.45
C ARG A 231 -22.03 -0.39 -23.26
N ILE A 232 -20.73 -0.68 -23.19
CA ILE A 232 -20.12 -1.38 -22.04
C ILE A 232 -20.13 -0.47 -20.80
N ALA A 233 -19.84 0.82 -20.96
CA ALA A 233 -19.87 1.80 -19.88
C ALA A 233 -21.27 1.99 -19.28
N GLU A 234 -22.33 1.94 -20.11
CA GLU A 234 -23.72 1.96 -19.67
C GLU A 234 -24.10 0.78 -18.75
N GLU A 235 -23.47 -0.38 -18.95
CA GLU A 235 -23.61 -1.54 -18.07
C GLU A 235 -22.85 -1.38 -16.74
N GLY A 236 -22.10 -0.27 -16.58
CA GLY A 236 -21.38 0.09 -15.36
C GLY A 236 -19.96 -0.44 -15.28
N PHE A 237 -19.33 -0.80 -16.41
CA PHE A 237 -17.96 -1.30 -16.45
C PHE A 237 -16.97 -0.23 -16.94
N GLY A 238 -15.78 -0.21 -16.34
CA GLY A 238 -14.69 0.65 -16.80
C GLY A 238 -14.11 0.15 -18.13
N VAL A 239 -13.81 1.08 -19.03
CA VAL A 239 -13.32 0.80 -20.37
C VAL A 239 -12.13 1.69 -20.69
N THR A 240 -11.10 1.13 -21.31
CA THR A 240 -9.94 1.86 -21.82
C THR A 240 -9.85 1.65 -23.32
N VAL A 241 -9.64 2.72 -24.08
CA VAL A 241 -9.37 2.63 -25.52
C VAL A 241 -7.86 2.65 -25.73
N LEU A 242 -7.35 1.60 -26.38
CA LEU A 242 -5.94 1.49 -26.76
C LEU A 242 -5.80 1.82 -28.25
N SER A 243 -4.99 2.82 -28.58
CA SER A 243 -4.66 3.14 -29.97
C SER A 243 -3.52 2.24 -30.45
N GLY A 244 -3.62 1.74 -31.68
CA GLY A 244 -2.62 0.88 -32.30
C GLY A 244 -2.68 0.93 -33.83
N GLU A 245 -1.76 0.22 -34.48
CA GLU A 245 -1.70 0.13 -35.93
C GLU A 245 -1.94 -1.32 -36.38
N GLY A 246 -2.85 -1.51 -37.33
CA GLY A 246 -2.98 -2.80 -37.99
C GLY A 246 -1.76 -3.07 -38.86
N TRP A 247 -0.89 -4.00 -38.47
CA TRP A 247 0.40 -4.20 -39.14
C TRP A 247 0.31 -4.48 -40.65
N TYR A 248 -0.68 -5.27 -41.10
CA TYR A 248 -0.88 -5.57 -42.51
C TYR A 248 -1.54 -4.40 -43.26
N THR A 249 -2.56 -3.78 -42.68
CA THR A 249 -3.30 -2.69 -43.34
C THR A 249 -2.64 -1.32 -43.21
N LYS A 250 -1.65 -1.18 -42.31
CA LYS A 250 -1.01 0.08 -41.91
C LYS A 250 -1.99 1.17 -41.48
N SER A 251 -3.19 0.75 -41.07
CA SER A 251 -4.26 1.64 -40.67
C SER A 251 -4.27 1.77 -39.16
N GLU A 252 -4.45 2.99 -38.66
CA GLU A 252 -4.74 3.22 -37.26
C GLU A 252 -6.03 2.47 -36.85
N ARG A 253 -5.99 1.83 -35.68
CA ARG A 253 -7.12 1.08 -35.12
C ARG A 253 -7.16 1.32 -33.61
N ASN A 254 -8.35 1.50 -33.10
CA ASN A 254 -8.60 1.58 -31.68
C ASN A 254 -9.16 0.23 -31.17
N VAL A 255 -8.65 -0.23 -30.03
CA VAL A 255 -9.03 -1.48 -29.38
C VAL A 255 -9.70 -1.13 -28.06
N VAL A 256 -10.91 -1.62 -27.86
CA VAL A 256 -11.63 -1.44 -26.60
C VAL A 256 -11.15 -2.51 -25.63
N MET A 257 -10.54 -2.09 -24.53
CA MET A 257 -10.12 -2.96 -23.44
C MET A 257 -11.07 -2.81 -22.25
N CYS A 258 -11.63 -3.92 -21.79
CA CYS A 258 -12.48 -3.97 -20.60
C CYS A 258 -12.07 -5.15 -19.74
N VAL A 259 -11.91 -4.92 -18.43
CA VAL A 259 -11.64 -5.98 -17.47
C VAL A 259 -12.85 -6.11 -16.55
N CYS A 260 -13.36 -7.33 -16.38
CA CYS A 260 -14.50 -7.58 -15.50
C CYS A 260 -14.39 -8.93 -14.80
N SER A 261 -15.19 -9.14 -13.75
CA SER A 261 -15.35 -10.47 -13.17
C SER A 261 -15.96 -11.43 -14.20
N ARG A 262 -15.52 -12.70 -14.19
CA ARG A 262 -15.96 -13.77 -15.10
C ARG A 262 -17.48 -13.91 -15.16
N ARG A 263 -18.20 -13.66 -14.05
CA ARG A 263 -19.67 -13.74 -14.02
C ARG A 263 -20.38 -12.73 -14.94
N TYR A 264 -19.71 -11.64 -15.30
CA TYR A 264 -20.23 -10.61 -16.19
C TYR A 264 -19.75 -10.76 -17.64
N ALA A 265 -18.94 -11.77 -17.92
CA ALA A 265 -18.39 -12.02 -19.26
C ALA A 265 -19.49 -12.14 -20.32
N GLU A 266 -20.60 -12.80 -19.98
CA GLU A 266 -21.73 -12.95 -20.91
C GLU A 266 -22.47 -11.64 -21.15
N THR A 267 -22.65 -10.80 -20.12
CA THR A 267 -23.25 -9.46 -20.26
C THR A 267 -22.42 -8.58 -21.19
N ILE A 268 -21.10 -8.58 -21.02
CA ILE A 268 -20.17 -7.85 -21.89
C ILE A 268 -20.23 -8.37 -23.33
N MET A 269 -20.19 -9.69 -23.53
CA MET A 269 -20.31 -10.29 -24.85
C MET A 269 -21.61 -9.92 -25.55
N ARG A 270 -22.74 -9.94 -24.83
CA ARG A 270 -24.04 -9.51 -25.37
C ARG A 270 -24.06 -8.01 -25.72
N ALA A 271 -23.45 -7.17 -24.89
CA ALA A 271 -23.32 -5.74 -25.17
C ALA A 271 -22.50 -5.50 -26.45
N ILE A 272 -21.37 -6.17 -26.61
CA ILE A 272 -20.53 -6.07 -27.81
C ILE A 272 -21.29 -6.52 -29.06
N GLN A 273 -21.91 -7.70 -29.02
CA GLN A 273 -22.68 -8.27 -30.14
C GLN A 273 -23.88 -7.42 -30.55
N SER A 274 -24.48 -6.68 -29.60
CA SER A 274 -25.61 -5.80 -29.90
C SER A 274 -25.24 -4.58 -30.76
N VAL A 275 -23.96 -4.19 -30.75
CA VAL A 275 -23.42 -3.05 -31.51
C VAL A 275 -22.72 -3.50 -32.79
N ASP A 276 -21.86 -4.53 -32.69
CA ASP A 276 -21.13 -5.08 -33.83
C ASP A 276 -20.97 -6.60 -33.71
N PRO A 277 -21.83 -7.40 -34.37
CA PRO A 277 -21.75 -8.86 -34.33
C PRO A 277 -20.56 -9.43 -35.14
N PHE A 278 -19.89 -8.62 -35.96
CA PHE A 278 -18.76 -9.04 -36.80
C PHE A 278 -17.39 -8.60 -36.25
N CYS A 279 -17.38 -7.95 -35.08
CA CYS A 279 -16.13 -7.54 -34.45
C CYS A 279 -15.28 -8.76 -34.04
N PHE A 280 -13.96 -8.56 -34.03
CA PHE A 280 -13.03 -9.56 -33.50
C PHE A 280 -12.83 -9.29 -32.01
N VAL A 281 -13.01 -10.31 -31.17
CA VAL A 281 -12.89 -10.20 -29.70
C VAL A 281 -11.88 -11.22 -29.21
N SER A 282 -10.87 -10.75 -28.48
CA SER A 282 -9.95 -11.59 -27.72
C SER A 282 -10.36 -11.57 -26.25
N VAL A 283 -10.55 -12.75 -25.65
CA VAL A 283 -10.87 -12.90 -24.23
C VAL A 283 -9.74 -13.65 -23.53
N THR A 284 -9.11 -13.00 -22.57
CA THR A 284 -7.97 -13.56 -21.82
C THR A 284 -8.32 -13.66 -20.34
N ASN A 285 -7.99 -14.79 -19.72
CA ASN A 285 -8.14 -14.94 -18.27
C ASN A 285 -7.00 -14.19 -17.57
N ALA A 286 -7.33 -13.27 -16.68
CA ALA A 286 -6.34 -12.59 -15.86
C ALA A 286 -6.01 -13.47 -14.64
N LEU A 287 -4.71 -13.61 -14.32
CA LEU A 287 -4.26 -14.30 -13.10
C LEU A 287 -4.70 -13.52 -11.84
N GLY A 288 -4.69 -12.19 -11.92
CA GLY A 288 -5.13 -11.27 -10.89
C GLY A 288 -5.32 -9.87 -11.48
N VAL A 289 -6.27 -9.12 -10.92
CA VAL A 289 -6.55 -7.73 -11.28
C VAL A 289 -6.64 -6.96 -9.96
N TYR A 290 -5.95 -5.83 -9.87
CA TYR A 290 -5.84 -5.08 -8.62
C TYR A 290 -6.15 -3.59 -8.84
N GLY A 291 -6.83 -2.96 -7.87
CA GLY A 291 -7.26 -1.55 -7.95
C GLY A 291 -8.61 -1.34 -8.65
N GLU A 292 -9.08 -0.09 -8.75
CA GLU A 292 -10.31 0.31 -9.50
C GLU A 292 -11.56 -0.56 -9.21
N GLY A 293 -11.76 -0.96 -7.96
CA GLY A 293 -12.89 -1.80 -7.53
C GLY A 293 -12.65 -3.31 -7.54
N PHE A 294 -11.46 -3.76 -7.97
CA PHE A 294 -10.95 -5.12 -7.75
C PHE A 294 -10.19 -5.22 -6.41
N GLU A 295 -9.53 -6.36 -6.16
CA GLU A 295 -8.73 -6.56 -4.94
C GLU A 295 -7.63 -5.48 -4.82
N THR A 296 -7.30 -5.08 -3.59
CA THR A 296 -6.17 -4.19 -3.38
C THR A 296 -4.85 -4.94 -3.54
N MET A 297 -3.82 -4.27 -4.05
CA MET A 297 -2.47 -4.84 -4.04
C MET A 297 -2.01 -5.03 -2.59
N LYS A 298 -1.84 -6.30 -2.18
CA LYS A 298 -1.49 -6.70 -0.81
C LYS A 298 0.02 -6.89 -0.59
N THR A 299 0.86 -6.52 -1.56
CA THR A 299 2.32 -6.59 -1.45
C THR A 299 2.81 -5.62 -0.39
N LYS A 300 3.41 -6.15 0.69
CA LYS A 300 4.25 -5.36 1.58
C LYS A 300 5.45 -4.88 0.76
N VAL A 301 5.54 -3.59 0.48
CA VAL A 301 6.78 -2.98 0.00
C VAL A 301 7.83 -3.25 1.09
N LYS A 302 8.78 -4.15 0.82
CA LYS A 302 9.91 -4.45 1.73
C LYS A 302 10.55 -3.12 2.13
N ASN A 303 10.70 -2.88 3.44
CA ASN A 303 11.43 -1.76 4.07
C ASN A 303 12.32 -0.98 3.10
N GLN A 304 11.73 -0.07 2.33
CA GLN A 304 12.48 0.97 1.65
C GLN A 304 12.59 2.10 2.64
N LYS A 305 13.82 2.61 2.81
CA LYS A 305 14.05 3.84 3.55
C LYS A 305 13.06 4.88 3.00
N PRO A 306 12.35 5.63 3.85
CA PRO A 306 11.46 6.68 3.35
C PRO A 306 12.24 7.59 2.41
N ILE A 307 11.72 7.75 1.19
CA ILE A 307 12.31 8.61 0.18
C ILE A 307 11.97 10.03 0.56
N LEU A 308 12.98 10.89 0.66
CA LEU A 308 12.82 12.31 0.88
C LEU A 308 13.58 13.05 -0.22
N VAL A 309 12.88 13.89 -0.98
CA VAL A 309 13.49 14.57 -2.11
C VAL A 309 14.06 15.92 -1.66
N PHE A 310 15.35 16.14 -1.90
CA PHE A 310 15.95 17.46 -1.78
C PHE A 310 15.86 18.18 -3.13
N ALA A 311 15.12 19.29 -3.17
CA ALA A 311 14.89 20.11 -4.36
C ALA A 311 16.15 20.91 -4.76
N THR A 312 17.27 20.23 -5.00
CA THR A 312 18.51 20.80 -5.49
C THR A 312 19.21 19.87 -6.48
N ASN A 313 19.99 20.46 -7.38
CA ASN A 313 20.95 19.77 -8.24
C ASN A 313 22.41 19.97 -7.77
N SER A 314 22.63 20.72 -6.67
CA SER A 314 23.98 20.95 -6.14
C SER A 314 24.52 19.70 -5.44
N LYS A 315 25.57 19.10 -6.03
CA LYS A 315 26.25 17.92 -5.45
C LYS A 315 26.81 18.19 -4.05
N ASN A 316 27.29 19.41 -3.80
CA ASN A 316 27.85 19.81 -2.50
C ASN A 316 26.76 19.85 -1.43
N LYS A 317 25.62 20.49 -1.72
CA LYS A 317 24.47 20.54 -0.81
C LYS A 317 23.94 19.14 -0.50
N LEU A 318 23.84 18.27 -1.51
CA LEU A 318 23.41 16.88 -1.34
C LEU A 318 24.34 16.09 -0.44
N ALA A 319 25.67 16.25 -0.59
CA ALA A 319 26.65 15.57 0.23
C ALA A 319 26.55 15.99 1.71
N GLU A 320 26.40 17.28 1.98
CA GLU A 320 26.21 17.80 3.34
C GLU A 320 24.97 17.18 4.00
N VAL A 321 23.81 17.22 3.33
CA VAL A 321 22.56 16.70 3.93
C VAL A 321 22.56 15.17 4.07
N ARG A 322 23.10 14.43 3.10
CA ARG A 322 23.24 12.97 3.18
C ARG A 322 24.13 12.55 4.36
N SER A 323 25.16 13.34 4.68
CA SER A 323 26.03 13.06 5.82
C SER A 323 25.32 13.20 7.17
N ILE A 324 24.36 14.13 7.28
CA ILE A 324 23.62 14.43 8.52
C ILE A 324 22.43 13.46 8.69
N LEU A 325 21.62 13.26 7.64
CA LEU A 325 20.46 12.37 7.70
C LEU A 325 20.83 10.89 7.66
N GLY A 326 22.04 10.58 7.18
CA GLY A 326 22.62 9.23 7.15
C GLY A 326 21.74 8.22 6.41
N ASP A 327 21.79 6.98 6.88
CA ASP A 327 21.08 5.85 6.26
C ASP A 327 19.59 5.74 6.61
N ARG A 328 19.00 6.76 7.25
CA ARG A 328 17.61 6.70 7.75
C ARG A 328 16.59 7.09 6.69
N PHE A 329 16.98 7.93 5.74
CA PHE A 329 16.19 8.35 4.59
C PHE A 329 16.97 8.07 3.30
N GLU A 330 16.25 7.78 2.22
CA GLU A 330 16.84 7.79 0.89
C GLU A 330 16.69 9.21 0.30
N ILE A 331 17.76 10.00 0.39
CA ILE A 331 17.77 11.38 -0.11
C ILE A 331 17.99 11.40 -1.62
N ARG A 332 16.97 11.79 -2.37
CA ARG A 332 17.02 11.95 -3.83
C ARG A 332 17.08 13.41 -4.23
N SER A 333 17.86 13.72 -5.25
CA SER A 333 17.96 15.02 -5.93
C SER A 333 16.87 15.21 -6.98
N LEU A 334 16.74 16.43 -7.51
CA LEU A 334 15.83 16.72 -8.63
C LEU A 334 16.11 15.81 -9.83
N LYS A 335 17.38 15.63 -10.20
CA LYS A 335 17.79 14.75 -11.30
C LYS A 335 17.39 13.29 -11.07
N GLU A 336 17.53 12.77 -9.85
CA GLU A 336 17.18 11.39 -9.50
C GLU A 336 15.67 11.12 -9.51
N VAL A 337 14.83 12.16 -9.40
CA VAL A 337 13.37 12.07 -9.56
C VAL A 337 12.88 12.47 -10.96
N GLY A 338 13.80 12.73 -11.90
CA GLY A 338 13.48 13.10 -13.27
C GLY A 338 13.02 14.56 -13.45
N CYS A 339 13.27 15.44 -12.48
CA CYS A 339 12.97 16.86 -12.58
C CYS A 339 14.12 17.61 -13.27
N ASN A 340 13.86 18.13 -14.47
CA ASN A 340 14.79 18.94 -15.26
C ASN A 340 14.43 20.44 -15.28
N ALA A 341 13.40 20.85 -14.52
CA ALA A 341 12.98 22.23 -14.46
C ALA A 341 13.96 23.06 -13.61
N GLU A 342 14.28 24.27 -14.06
CA GLU A 342 14.85 25.29 -13.20
C GLU A 342 13.76 25.81 -12.27
N LEU A 343 14.04 25.81 -10.97
CA LEU A 343 13.07 26.25 -9.98
C LEU A 343 13.21 27.77 -9.80
N PRO A 344 12.12 28.53 -9.94
CA PRO A 344 12.16 29.99 -9.78
C PRO A 344 12.53 30.39 -8.34
N GLU A 345 13.27 31.50 -8.22
CA GLU A 345 13.60 32.16 -6.95
C GLU A 345 13.11 33.61 -7.01
N THR A 346 11.78 33.77 -6.96
CA THR A 346 11.11 35.05 -7.27
C THR A 346 10.80 35.91 -6.06
N HIS A 347 11.04 35.40 -4.86
CA HIS A 347 10.65 36.03 -3.61
C HIS A 347 11.80 36.79 -2.94
N ASP A 348 11.44 37.77 -2.11
CA ASP A 348 12.36 38.62 -1.33
C ASP A 348 12.79 38.00 0.02
N THR A 349 12.36 36.76 0.31
CA THR A 349 12.70 36.04 1.55
C THR A 349 13.26 34.64 1.26
N LEU A 350 14.17 34.17 2.11
CA LEU A 350 14.77 32.83 1.99
C LEU A 350 13.71 31.74 2.18
N GLU A 351 12.77 31.99 3.09
CA GLU A 351 11.68 31.09 3.45
C GLU A 351 10.74 30.83 2.26
N GLU A 352 10.32 31.90 1.58
CA GLU A 352 9.40 31.78 0.44
C GLU A 352 10.08 31.13 -0.77
N ASN A 353 11.34 31.45 -1.05
CA ASN A 353 12.11 30.80 -2.13
C ASN A 353 12.33 29.30 -1.84
N ALA A 354 12.68 28.93 -0.60
CA ALA A 354 12.78 27.53 -0.21
C ALA A 354 11.41 26.82 -0.34
N LEU A 355 10.33 27.47 0.10
CA LEU A 355 9.00 26.88 0.04
C LEU A 355 8.50 26.70 -1.39
N GLU A 356 8.70 27.68 -2.28
CA GLU A 356 8.33 27.60 -3.69
C GLU A 356 9.01 26.41 -4.36
N LYS A 357 10.32 26.24 -4.13
CA LYS A 357 11.11 25.10 -4.60
C LYS A 357 10.52 23.76 -4.11
N ALA A 358 10.20 23.65 -2.82
CA ALA A 358 9.61 22.44 -2.25
C ALA A 358 8.20 22.17 -2.79
N ARG A 359 7.34 23.19 -2.88
CA ARG A 359 5.97 23.09 -3.40
C ARG A 359 5.95 22.63 -4.84
N TYR A 360 6.89 23.10 -5.66
CA TYR A 360 7.00 22.65 -7.04
C TYR A 360 7.23 21.13 -7.11
N VAL A 361 8.20 20.62 -6.35
CA VAL A 361 8.50 19.18 -6.31
C VAL A 361 7.31 18.38 -5.79
N ASN A 362 6.69 18.81 -4.68
CA ASN A 362 5.54 18.12 -4.11
C ASN A 362 4.35 18.09 -5.07
N LYS A 363 4.02 19.22 -5.70
CA LYS A 363 2.87 19.37 -6.59
C LYS A 363 2.98 18.52 -7.86
N TYR A 364 4.15 18.50 -8.50
CA TYR A 364 4.32 17.85 -9.80
C TYR A 364 4.82 16.41 -9.72
N TYR A 365 5.50 16.02 -8.63
CA TYR A 365 6.09 14.69 -8.50
C TYR A 365 5.55 13.88 -7.32
N GLY A 366 4.77 14.50 -6.41
CA GLY A 366 4.06 13.79 -5.34
C GLY A 366 4.93 13.26 -4.20
N PHE A 367 6.19 13.68 -4.11
CA PHE A 367 7.10 13.24 -3.05
C PHE A 367 7.04 14.13 -1.80
N ASP A 368 7.27 13.53 -0.63
CA ASP A 368 7.75 14.28 0.52
C ASP A 368 9.12 14.88 0.17
N CYS A 369 9.28 16.18 0.40
CA CYS A 369 10.44 16.90 -0.10
C CYS A 369 10.80 18.10 0.75
N PHE A 370 12.03 18.55 0.66
CA PHE A 370 12.48 19.81 1.22
C PHE A 370 13.34 20.57 0.23
N ALA A 371 13.44 21.88 0.40
CA ALA A 371 14.38 22.73 -0.29
C ALA A 371 15.07 23.65 0.70
N ASP A 372 16.25 24.16 0.31
CA ASP A 372 16.98 25.15 1.08
C ASP A 372 17.16 26.43 0.27
N ASP A 373 17.20 27.55 0.99
CA ASP A 373 17.67 28.83 0.46
C ASP A 373 18.66 29.45 1.44
N THR A 374 19.75 29.99 0.89
CA THR A 374 20.91 30.45 1.68
C THR A 374 21.26 31.89 1.31
N GLY A 375 21.40 32.74 2.32
CA GLY A 375 21.86 34.12 2.18
C GLY A 375 23.06 34.43 3.08
N LEU A 376 23.92 35.33 2.63
CA LEU A 376 24.94 36.04 3.41
C LEU A 376 24.41 37.44 3.70
N GLU A 377 24.33 37.81 4.97
CA GLU A 377 23.88 39.13 5.40
C GLU A 377 25.03 39.88 6.05
N VAL A 378 25.35 41.08 5.56
CA VAL A 378 26.46 41.90 6.08
C VAL A 378 25.93 43.18 6.70
N ASP A 379 26.26 43.40 7.97
CA ASP A 379 25.72 44.50 8.79
C ASP A 379 26.01 45.87 8.16
N ALA A 380 27.25 46.09 7.71
CA ALA A 380 27.68 47.35 7.13
C ALA A 380 27.11 47.64 5.73
N LEU A 381 26.41 46.68 5.14
CA LEU A 381 25.69 46.80 3.87
C LEU A 381 24.18 46.71 4.07
N GLY A 382 23.69 46.90 5.30
CA GLY A 382 22.25 46.84 5.59
C GLY A 382 21.62 45.46 5.35
N GLY A 383 22.42 44.40 5.47
CA GLY A 383 21.97 43.02 5.24
C GLY A 383 22.22 42.50 3.82
N ALA A 384 22.72 43.32 2.89
CA ALA A 384 23.12 42.84 1.56
C ALA A 384 24.37 41.93 1.65
N PRO A 385 24.50 40.89 0.80
CA PRO A 385 23.63 40.54 -0.33
C PRO A 385 22.29 39.85 0.02
N GLY A 386 22.12 39.27 1.20
CA GLY A 386 20.88 38.65 1.65
C GLY A 386 20.40 37.53 0.72
N VAL A 387 19.12 37.53 0.37
CA VAL A 387 18.49 36.57 -0.56
C VAL A 387 19.17 36.54 -1.93
N TYR A 388 19.80 37.64 -2.32
CA TYR A 388 20.47 37.79 -3.61
C TYR A 388 21.91 37.23 -3.64
N SER A 389 22.32 36.50 -2.61
CA SER A 389 23.69 36.00 -2.44
C SER A 389 24.24 35.23 -3.64
N ALA A 390 23.42 34.41 -4.30
CA ALA A 390 23.84 33.65 -5.47
C ALA A 390 24.06 34.53 -6.72
N ARG A 391 23.35 35.66 -6.81
CA ARG A 391 23.29 36.54 -7.99
C ARG A 391 23.71 37.99 -7.71
N TYR A 392 24.53 38.20 -6.68
CA TYR A 392 24.83 39.54 -6.17
C TYR A 392 25.53 40.45 -7.20
N ALA A 393 26.44 39.89 -7.98
CA ALA A 393 27.13 40.59 -9.07
C ALA A 393 26.26 40.77 -10.31
N ASN A 394 25.12 40.10 -10.42
CA ASN A 394 24.19 40.25 -11.53
C ASN A 394 23.17 41.39 -11.30
N ILE A 395 23.03 41.86 -10.07
CA ILE A 395 22.14 42.96 -9.74
C ILE A 395 22.81 44.28 -10.12
N GLU A 396 22.20 44.98 -11.09
CA GLU A 396 22.49 46.38 -11.35
C GLU A 396 22.05 47.21 -10.13
N ASP A 397 23.01 47.83 -9.45
CA ASP A 397 22.69 48.80 -8.41
C ASP A 397 22.12 50.07 -9.07
N ALA A 398 21.27 50.81 -8.36
CA ALA A 398 20.75 52.10 -8.83
C ALA A 398 21.84 53.18 -9.03
N ASP A 399 23.07 52.89 -8.61
CA ASP A 399 24.26 53.70 -8.83
C ASP A 399 24.87 53.32 -10.20
N TYR A 400 24.68 54.18 -11.21
CA TYR A 400 24.90 53.94 -12.64
C TYR A 400 26.37 53.61 -13.05
N ASN A 401 27.26 53.37 -12.08
CA ASN A 401 28.70 53.18 -12.25
C ASN A 401 29.25 51.96 -11.49
N ASP A 402 28.48 50.91 -11.23
CA ASP A 402 29.05 49.65 -10.71
C ASP A 402 29.94 48.98 -11.79
N PRO A 403 31.28 48.96 -11.65
CA PRO A 403 32.18 48.43 -12.67
C PRO A 403 32.30 46.90 -12.60
N LEU A 404 31.57 46.22 -11.70
CA LEU A 404 31.75 44.81 -11.36
C LEU A 404 30.50 43.96 -11.62
N VAL A 405 29.87 44.12 -12.78
CA VAL A 405 28.78 43.25 -13.25
C VAL A 405 29.32 41.87 -13.61
N GLY A 406 28.71 40.83 -13.06
CA GLY A 406 29.04 39.43 -13.29
C GLY A 406 27.89 38.64 -13.90
N ALA A 407 28.21 37.45 -14.43
CA ALA A 407 27.20 36.49 -14.85
C ALA A 407 26.40 35.99 -13.63
N ASP A 408 25.20 35.50 -13.88
CA ASP A 408 24.38 34.86 -12.84
C ASP A 408 25.11 33.66 -12.21
N HIS A 409 24.96 33.47 -10.90
CA HIS A 409 25.64 32.42 -10.12
C HIS A 409 27.19 32.44 -10.15
N ASP A 410 27.84 33.55 -10.54
CA ASP A 410 29.31 33.71 -10.50
C ASP A 410 29.83 34.06 -9.09
N SER A 411 30.25 33.03 -8.36
CA SER A 411 30.81 33.17 -7.00
C SER A 411 32.04 34.09 -6.93
N GLN A 412 32.88 34.13 -7.98
CA GLN A 412 34.08 34.96 -7.99
C GLN A 412 33.73 36.43 -8.15
N ALA A 413 32.78 36.75 -9.05
CA ALA A 413 32.26 38.10 -9.21
C ALA A 413 31.52 38.58 -7.95
N ASN A 414 30.67 37.73 -7.38
CA ASN A 414 29.95 38.00 -6.14
C ASN A 414 30.90 38.40 -4.99
N MET A 415 31.97 37.62 -4.78
CA MET A 415 32.98 37.95 -3.77
C MET A 415 33.74 39.25 -4.08
N ARG A 416 34.09 39.51 -5.35
CA ARG A 416 34.77 40.76 -5.73
C ARG A 416 33.89 41.98 -5.43
N LYS A 417 32.62 41.94 -5.81
CA LYS A 417 31.64 42.99 -5.54
C LYS A 417 31.44 43.20 -4.03
N LEU A 418 31.36 42.11 -3.25
CA LEU A 418 31.27 42.18 -1.80
C LEU A 418 32.48 42.87 -1.17
N LEU A 419 33.70 42.47 -1.52
CA LEU A 419 34.93 43.05 -0.97
C LEU A 419 35.06 44.52 -1.37
N TYR A 420 34.74 44.86 -2.63
CA TYR A 420 34.73 46.24 -3.12
C TYR A 420 33.78 47.15 -2.31
N LYS A 421 32.53 46.72 -2.10
CA LYS A 421 31.55 47.49 -1.31
C LYS A 421 31.91 47.59 0.19
N LEU A 422 32.79 46.74 0.67
CA LEU A 422 33.31 46.75 2.04
C LEU A 422 34.67 47.42 2.16
N ASP A 423 35.23 47.97 1.08
CA ASP A 423 36.49 48.69 1.15
C ASP A 423 36.34 49.95 2.01
N GLY A 424 37.33 50.22 2.88
CA GLY A 424 37.30 51.31 3.85
C GLY A 424 36.27 51.21 4.98
N LYS A 425 35.47 50.12 5.07
CA LYS A 425 34.50 49.91 6.17
C LYS A 425 35.12 49.11 7.33
N GLU A 426 35.08 49.69 8.54
CA GLU A 426 35.57 49.03 9.76
C GLU A 426 34.66 47.91 10.26
N ASN A 427 33.33 48.09 10.17
CA ASN A 427 32.40 47.03 10.55
C ASN A 427 32.30 45.98 9.44
N ARG A 428 32.76 44.76 9.74
CA ARG A 428 32.71 43.62 8.81
C ARG A 428 31.89 42.45 9.34
N LYS A 429 31.07 42.67 10.38
CA LYS A 429 30.18 41.64 10.92
C LYS A 429 29.22 41.16 9.85
N ALA A 430 29.09 39.85 9.75
CA ALA A 430 28.22 39.18 8.80
C ALA A 430 27.67 37.89 9.39
N ARG A 431 26.59 37.39 8.81
CA ARG A 431 26.04 36.09 9.15
C ARG A 431 25.59 35.36 7.90
N PHE A 432 25.83 34.05 7.87
CA PHE A 432 25.14 33.19 6.93
C PHE A 432 23.84 32.69 7.53
N ARG A 433 22.78 32.65 6.72
CA ARG A 433 21.47 32.13 7.07
C ARG A 433 21.02 31.12 6.02
N THR A 434 20.57 29.94 6.47
CA THR A 434 19.84 28.98 5.63
C THR A 434 18.45 28.81 6.20
N SER A 435 17.43 28.89 5.35
CA SER A 435 16.10 28.39 5.67
C SER A 435 15.81 27.12 4.87
N ILE A 436 15.37 26.07 5.56
CA ILE A 436 14.89 24.83 4.94
C ILE A 436 13.37 24.81 5.04
N ALA A 437 12.68 24.67 3.91
CA ALA A 437 11.25 24.40 3.85
C ALA A 437 11.03 22.91 3.57
N LEU A 438 10.31 22.22 4.45
CA LEU A 438 9.94 20.80 4.34
C LEU A 438 8.43 20.68 4.09
N ILE A 439 8.07 19.89 3.08
CA ILE A 439 6.71 19.39 2.89
C ILE A 439 6.72 17.90 3.21
N TYR A 440 6.08 17.53 4.32
CA TYR A 440 6.06 16.16 4.81
C TYR A 440 4.65 15.76 5.22
N LYS A 441 4.15 14.66 4.63
CA LYS A 441 2.78 14.15 4.87
C LYS A 441 1.70 15.22 4.68
N GLY A 442 1.89 16.08 3.67
CA GLY A 442 0.96 17.15 3.31
C GLY A 442 0.98 18.37 4.24
N LYS A 443 2.00 18.53 5.10
CA LYS A 443 2.19 19.70 5.97
C LYS A 443 3.53 20.38 5.71
N GLU A 444 3.55 21.69 5.86
CA GLU A 444 4.71 22.56 5.64
C GLU A 444 5.41 22.88 6.98
N TYR A 445 6.74 22.82 6.99
CA TYR A 445 7.59 23.08 8.16
C TYR A 445 8.83 23.87 7.75
N PHE A 446 9.36 24.67 8.67
CA PHE A 446 10.55 25.49 8.43
C PHE A 446 11.64 25.22 9.46
N PHE A 447 12.89 25.23 9.01
CA PHE A 447 14.07 25.05 9.86
C PHE A 447 15.17 26.04 9.47
N ASP A 448 15.46 26.99 10.35
CA ASP A 448 16.50 27.97 10.13
C ASP A 448 17.82 27.60 10.80
N GLY A 449 18.92 27.87 10.13
CA GLY A 449 20.27 27.81 10.69
C GLY A 449 21.03 29.10 10.40
N ILE A 450 21.74 29.60 11.40
CA ILE A 450 22.48 30.86 11.34
C ILE A 450 23.87 30.63 11.91
N ILE A 451 24.89 31.17 11.23
CA ILE A 451 26.24 31.28 11.78
C ILE A 451 26.75 32.71 11.61
N ASN A 452 27.19 33.31 12.71
CA ASN A 452 27.77 34.64 12.74
C ASN A 452 29.28 34.58 12.47
N GLY A 453 29.83 35.68 11.97
CA GLY A 453 31.23 35.81 11.64
C GLY A 453 31.58 37.20 11.14
N SER A 454 32.70 37.30 10.44
CA SER A 454 33.20 38.51 9.82
C SER A 454 33.64 38.25 8.39
N ILE A 455 33.54 39.27 7.54
CA ILE A 455 34.10 39.24 6.19
C ILE A 455 35.59 39.60 6.26
N LEU A 456 36.45 38.79 5.66
CA LEU A 456 37.89 39.04 5.55
C LEU A 456 38.18 40.16 4.54
N THR A 457 39.38 40.72 4.57
CA THR A 457 39.82 41.76 3.61
C THR A 457 40.23 41.15 2.27
N GLU A 458 40.70 39.92 2.28
CA GLU A 458 41.11 39.16 1.10
C GLU A 458 40.61 37.72 1.18
N LYS A 459 40.77 36.96 0.09
CA LYS A 459 40.37 35.56 0.02
C LYS A 459 41.43 34.69 0.68
N HIS A 460 41.01 33.80 1.56
CA HIS A 460 41.85 32.77 2.14
C HIS A 460 41.24 31.40 1.87
N GLY A 461 42.07 30.41 1.54
CA GLY A 461 41.63 29.06 1.19
C GLY A 461 40.99 28.91 -0.19
N THR A 462 40.82 27.66 -0.61
CA THR A 462 40.27 27.29 -1.93
C THR A 462 39.16 26.24 -1.86
N GLU A 463 38.92 25.64 -0.69
CA GLU A 463 37.84 24.67 -0.51
C GLU A 463 36.48 25.36 -0.31
N GLY A 464 35.39 24.61 -0.47
CA GLY A 464 34.03 25.14 -0.31
C GLY A 464 33.46 25.79 -1.57
N PHE A 465 32.49 26.69 -1.41
CA PHE A 465 31.78 27.37 -2.49
C PHE A 465 31.23 28.74 -2.06
N GLY A 466 30.85 29.59 -3.03
CA GLY A 466 30.25 30.90 -2.73
C GLY A 466 31.23 31.82 -2.00
N TYR A 467 30.81 32.37 -0.84
CA TYR A 467 31.59 33.31 -0.04
C TYR A 467 32.47 32.66 1.03
N ASP A 468 32.60 31.33 1.05
CA ASP A 468 33.44 30.62 2.03
C ASP A 468 34.89 31.17 2.15
N PRO A 469 35.58 31.56 1.05
CA PRO A 469 36.95 32.09 1.13
C PRO A 469 37.09 33.46 1.80
N VAL A 470 35.99 34.20 1.95
CA VAL A 470 35.98 35.54 2.54
C VAL A 470 35.21 35.60 3.86
N PHE A 471 34.65 34.48 4.33
CA PHE A 471 33.87 34.44 5.56
C PHE A 471 34.63 33.71 6.67
N GLN A 472 34.93 34.43 7.75
CA GLN A 472 35.52 33.88 8.97
C GLN A 472 34.41 33.70 10.02
N PRO A 473 34.06 32.46 10.40
CA PRO A 473 33.07 32.23 11.45
C PRO A 473 33.58 32.67 12.83
N GLU A 474 32.67 33.13 13.67
CA GLU A 474 32.98 33.53 15.05
C GLU A 474 33.58 32.34 15.83
N GLY A 475 34.66 32.61 16.59
CA GLY A 475 35.38 31.59 17.36
C GLY A 475 36.45 30.80 16.58
N TYR A 476 36.75 31.18 15.33
CA TYR A 476 37.82 30.60 14.53
C TYR A 476 38.72 31.67 13.91
N ASP A 477 40.00 31.37 13.73
CA ASP A 477 40.99 32.28 13.12
C ASP A 477 41.15 32.07 11.60
N LYS A 478 40.31 31.22 10.99
CA LYS A 478 40.41 30.78 9.60
C LYS A 478 39.09 30.98 8.86
N SER A 479 39.16 31.21 7.56
CA SER A 479 37.97 31.23 6.70
C SER A 479 37.28 29.87 6.61
N PHE A 480 36.00 29.82 6.21
CA PHE A 480 35.33 28.54 5.94
C PHE A 480 36.06 27.70 4.87
N ALA A 481 36.70 28.34 3.89
CA ALA A 481 37.47 27.65 2.86
C ALA A 481 38.79 27.03 3.37
N GLU A 482 39.27 27.44 4.56
CA GLU A 482 40.47 26.89 5.19
C GLU A 482 40.17 25.90 6.32
N LEU A 483 38.97 25.94 6.90
CA LEU A 483 38.54 25.03 7.96
C LEU A 483 38.29 23.59 7.45
N GLY A 484 38.10 23.44 6.15
CA GLY A 484 37.85 22.17 5.48
C GLY A 484 36.44 21.60 5.73
N GLY A 485 36.04 20.64 4.88
CA GLY A 485 34.69 20.08 4.89
C GLY A 485 34.27 19.42 6.21
N GLY A 486 35.21 18.83 6.96
CA GLY A 486 34.91 18.14 8.21
C GLY A 486 34.41 19.07 9.33
N ILE A 487 35.05 20.23 9.51
CA ILE A 487 34.63 21.23 10.51
C ILE A 487 33.40 21.99 10.01
N LYS A 488 33.41 22.44 8.75
CA LYS A 488 32.31 23.19 8.14
C LYS A 488 30.97 22.43 8.21
N ASN A 489 30.98 21.12 7.95
CA ASN A 489 29.77 20.28 7.99
C ASN A 489 29.16 20.14 9.38
N ARG A 490 29.82 20.61 10.45
CA ARG A 490 29.30 20.60 11.83
C ARG A 490 28.77 21.95 12.29
N ILE A 491 29.35 23.04 11.79
CA ILE A 491 29.09 24.39 12.33
C ILE A 491 28.33 25.29 11.36
N SER A 492 28.28 24.96 10.07
CA SER A 492 27.67 25.85 9.09
C SER A 492 26.17 26.07 9.35
N HIS A 493 25.68 27.24 8.94
CA HIS A 493 24.25 27.55 8.85
C HIS A 493 23.40 26.41 8.24
N ARG A 494 23.83 25.77 7.15
CA ARG A 494 23.09 24.62 6.57
C ARG A 494 23.15 23.39 7.47
N ALA A 495 24.29 23.08 8.07
CA ALA A 495 24.40 21.97 9.02
C ALA A 495 23.43 22.17 10.20
N LEU A 496 23.42 23.37 10.79
CA LEU A 496 22.50 23.72 11.89
C LEU A 496 21.02 23.62 11.49
N ALA A 497 20.65 24.06 10.29
CA ALA A 497 19.29 23.91 9.77
C ALA A 497 18.92 22.43 9.54
N THR A 498 19.85 21.66 8.97
CA THR A 498 19.65 20.23 8.66
C THR A 498 19.58 19.38 9.92
N GLU A 499 20.34 19.70 10.97
CA GLU A 499 20.25 19.05 12.28
C GLU A 499 18.87 19.28 12.94
N LYS A 500 18.31 20.48 12.82
CA LYS A 500 16.93 20.75 13.28
C LYS A 500 15.89 19.96 12.48
N LEU A 501 16.05 19.89 11.16
CA LEU A 501 15.23 19.05 10.28
C LEU A 501 15.33 17.57 10.69
N ALA A 502 16.54 17.06 10.90
CA ALA A 502 16.79 15.69 11.34
C ALA A 502 16.13 15.44 12.70
N GLY A 503 16.32 16.33 13.68
CA GLY A 503 15.68 16.23 14.99
C GLY A 503 14.14 16.24 14.96
N PHE A 504 13.53 16.83 13.93
CA PHE A 504 12.08 16.76 13.70
C PHE A 504 11.67 15.43 13.06
N LEU A 505 12.35 15.01 11.98
CA LEU A 505 12.02 13.79 11.24
C LEU A 505 12.26 12.50 12.03
N LEU A 506 13.10 12.56 13.06
CA LEU A 506 13.52 11.42 13.88
C LEU A 506 12.76 11.27 15.21
N LYS A 507 11.79 12.14 15.47
CA LYS A 507 10.80 11.99 16.54
C LYS A 507 9.59 11.22 16.04
#